data_AF-A0A0F9WV69-F1
#
_entry.id   AF-A0A0F9WV69-F1
#
_cell.length_a   1.000
_cell.length_b   1.000
_cell.length_c   1.000
_cell.angle_alpha   90.00
_cell.angle_beta   90.00
_cell.angle_gamma   90.00
#
_symmetry.space_group_name_H-M   'P 1'
#
loop_
_entity.id
_entity.type
_entity.pdbx_description
1 polymer ?
#
loop_
_entity_poly.entity_id
_entity_poly.type
_entity_poly.pdbx_seq_one_letter_code
_entity_poly.pdbx_strand_id
1 'polypeptide(L)'
;MVRFLNWANRKKNLKGRVSARGSVWLDSIAIANHLTRRIDLAQPFNPEPRLAMSVARPARSLLRTCVASARTAQTVVSCQHQQQQQHQHQFHTSAPRPSKRRSRFRNVKAEDLGLLNNPEKLAKYRQDKFADYTKEELEALKSKYTPEQIEAIKAGEEAIDPNDLIFQGRLRDDPYRPQYIEDYTVLDPRYDVKPELDGTPFEPQWLNPSDWADKYGSKLTDLTDKKTSEQLTRSMVRALRRVKESNGAELIDLTEEELVDLEKDPELLKKYLVEEDAEAKSDDDSAILTKEQVMKLDKAIDEEWKKELSKISEGPDSGEGEPSNLELIEDGPAGTIRLHNAEAVELGKVPGVEGLYKSAADPEDEGQDDDGRYQEIKRLTGMSLRDIQSIYRKVLVQRWVTNQTRLGKVRSTSIVAIAGNGNGRLGLGIAKSTEAGLAAETAQLLAIRNMKPIRRYENRTIYGNAKAKVSGTVVELFARPPGFGLRCPHRIFEMCRASGIHDIAARMPRSKNPMNSVKAAYDALMNQVDPEEIAIGRGKKMVDVRKVYYGGNVY
;
A
#
# COMPACT_ATOMS: atom_id res chain seq x y z
N MET A 1 34.38 -9.70 -21.58
CA MET A 1 34.80 -10.37 -22.83
C MET A 1 33.63 -11.22 -23.30
N VAL A 2 33.28 -11.24 -24.60
CA VAL A 2 31.99 -11.76 -25.13
C VAL A 2 30.76 -10.91 -24.74
N ARG A 3 29.77 -10.83 -25.65
CA ARG A 3 28.44 -10.16 -25.53
C ARG A 3 28.41 -8.67 -25.08
N PHE A 4 28.76 -7.77 -26.01
CA PHE A 4 28.03 -6.50 -26.21
C PHE A 4 28.17 -6.04 -27.67
N LEU A 5 27.33 -5.09 -28.11
CA LEU A 5 27.07 -4.64 -29.49
C LEU A 5 26.36 -5.66 -30.40
N ASN A 6 25.05 -5.44 -30.59
CA ASN A 6 24.37 -5.78 -31.85
C ASN A 6 23.26 -4.75 -32.13
N TRP A 7 23.67 -3.54 -32.50
CA TRP A 7 22.79 -2.43 -32.88
C TRP A 7 23.23 -1.86 -34.23
N ALA A 8 22.28 -1.30 -34.98
CA ALA A 8 22.51 -0.55 -36.23
C ALA A 8 23.18 -1.30 -37.42
N ASN A 9 22.54 -2.35 -37.97
CA ASN A 9 22.57 -2.52 -39.44
C ASN A 9 21.41 -3.31 -40.06
N ARG A 10 20.29 -2.64 -40.39
CA ARG A 10 19.29 -3.12 -41.38
C ARG A 10 18.36 -2.01 -41.89
N LYS A 11 18.90 -1.12 -42.75
CA LYS A 11 18.11 -0.25 -43.62
C LYS A 11 18.69 -0.23 -45.04
N LYS A 12 18.14 -1.06 -45.93
CA LYS A 12 17.95 -0.75 -47.37
C LYS A 12 17.21 -1.87 -48.12
N ASN A 13 16.46 -1.44 -49.14
CA ASN A 13 16.09 -2.14 -50.35
C ASN A 13 15.41 -3.52 -50.26
N LEU A 14 14.10 -3.53 -50.58
CA LEU A 14 13.59 -4.38 -51.65
C LEU A 14 12.40 -3.67 -52.33
N LYS A 15 12.57 -3.31 -53.61
CA LYS A 15 11.53 -2.70 -54.45
C LYS A 15 11.22 -3.65 -55.61
N GLY A 16 9.97 -4.09 -55.68
CA GLY A 16 9.27 -4.48 -56.90
C GLY A 16 9.73 -5.71 -57.68
N ARG A 17 8.81 -6.66 -57.87
CA ARG A 17 8.55 -7.22 -59.20
C ARG A 17 7.04 -7.44 -59.40
N VAL A 18 6.64 -7.57 -60.66
CA VAL A 18 5.25 -7.55 -61.14
C VAL A 18 4.96 -8.88 -61.86
N SER A 19 3.67 -9.17 -62.11
CA SER A 19 3.13 -10.26 -62.95
C SER A 19 2.72 -11.53 -62.18
N ALA A 20 1.56 -12.17 -62.43
CA ALA A 20 0.31 -11.74 -63.08
C ALA A 20 -0.80 -12.79 -62.83
N ARG A 21 -2.05 -12.44 -63.21
CA ARG A 21 -3.28 -13.29 -63.24
C ARG A 21 -3.83 -13.66 -61.85
N GLY A 22 -5.14 -13.58 -61.59
CA GLY A 22 -6.23 -13.01 -62.39
C GLY A 22 -7.61 -13.48 -61.89
N SER A 23 -8.68 -12.78 -62.28
CA SER A 23 -10.12 -13.12 -62.08
C SER A 23 -10.65 -13.24 -60.63
N VAL A 24 -11.91 -12.93 -60.30
CA VAL A 24 -13.02 -12.23 -61.01
C VAL A 24 -14.06 -11.74 -59.97
N TRP A 25 -14.47 -10.46 -60.04
CA TRP A 25 -15.77 -9.88 -59.60
C TRP A 25 -16.12 -9.95 -58.08
N LEU A 26 -16.98 -9.10 -57.48
CA LEU A 26 -17.97 -8.12 -57.98
C LEU A 26 -17.97 -6.81 -57.16
N ASP A 27 -18.62 -5.78 -57.70
CA ASP A 27 -18.59 -4.36 -57.27
C ASP A 27 -19.53 -3.94 -56.11
N SER A 28 -19.50 -2.62 -55.82
CA SER A 28 -20.45 -1.75 -55.05
C SER A 28 -19.92 -1.33 -53.67
N ILE A 29 -19.51 -0.09 -53.38
CA ILE A 29 -19.83 1.26 -53.91
C ILE A 29 -21.22 1.80 -53.50
N ALA A 30 -21.37 2.01 -52.18
CA ALA A 30 -21.60 3.33 -51.55
C ALA A 30 -22.91 4.16 -51.75
N ILE A 31 -22.96 5.28 -51.00
CA ILE A 31 -23.81 6.48 -51.14
C ILE A 31 -25.15 6.54 -50.32
N ALA A 32 -25.00 7.16 -49.14
CA ALA A 32 -25.77 8.32 -48.63
C ALA A 32 -27.14 8.21 -47.88
N ASN A 33 -27.09 8.81 -46.68
CA ASN A 33 -27.99 9.86 -46.14
C ASN A 33 -29.42 9.59 -45.62
N HIS A 34 -29.58 10.02 -44.36
CA HIS A 34 -30.73 10.72 -43.79
C HIS A 34 -32.16 10.16 -43.96
N LEU A 35 -32.75 9.76 -42.83
CA LEU A 35 -34.02 10.33 -42.42
C LEU A 35 -34.11 10.46 -40.89
N THR A 36 -34.73 11.55 -40.44
CA THR A 36 -34.76 11.98 -39.04
C THR A 36 -35.90 11.34 -38.25
N ARG A 37 -35.63 10.90 -37.01
CA ARG A 37 -36.63 10.91 -35.92
C ARG A 37 -36.01 11.39 -34.61
N ARG A 38 -36.69 12.32 -33.94
CA ARG A 38 -36.46 12.61 -32.52
C ARG A 38 -36.94 11.41 -31.70
N ILE A 39 -36.26 11.11 -30.61
CA ILE A 39 -36.79 10.35 -29.48
C ILE A 39 -36.37 11.11 -28.23
N ASP A 40 -37.33 11.55 -27.44
CA ASP A 40 -37.09 12.36 -26.25
C ASP A 40 -36.60 11.48 -25.08
N LEU A 41 -35.35 11.68 -24.65
CA LEU A 41 -34.76 10.96 -23.51
C LEU A 41 -35.23 11.55 -22.18
N ALA A 42 -36.46 11.21 -21.81
CA ALA A 42 -36.97 11.42 -20.45
C ALA A 42 -36.28 10.46 -19.47
N GLN A 43 -35.45 10.98 -18.55
CA GLN A 43 -34.89 10.18 -17.47
C GLN A 43 -35.93 9.98 -16.34
N PRO A 44 -36.19 8.74 -15.89
CA PRO A 44 -37.01 8.51 -14.71
C PRO A 44 -36.24 8.91 -13.44
N PHE A 45 -36.83 9.84 -12.67
CA PHE A 45 -36.36 10.22 -11.35
C PHE A 45 -36.64 9.09 -10.34
N ASN A 46 -35.60 8.46 -9.79
CA ASN A 46 -35.77 7.54 -8.65
C ASN A 46 -35.85 8.35 -7.33
N PRO A 47 -36.92 8.21 -6.54
CA PRO A 47 -37.03 8.86 -5.24
C PRO A 47 -36.42 7.97 -4.13
N GLU A 48 -35.42 8.49 -3.42
CA GLU A 48 -34.93 7.87 -2.18
C GLU A 48 -36.00 7.94 -1.06
N PRO A 49 -36.17 6.88 -0.25
CA PRO A 49 -37.13 6.88 0.84
C PRO A 49 -36.65 7.78 2.00
N ARG A 50 -37.30 8.94 2.16
CA ARG A 50 -37.02 9.86 3.27
C ARG A 50 -37.40 9.24 4.62
N LEU A 51 -36.42 9.02 5.48
CA LEU A 51 -36.64 8.71 6.89
C LEU A 51 -37.32 9.90 7.60
N ALA A 52 -38.60 9.73 7.92
CA ALA A 52 -39.38 10.74 8.64
C ALA A 52 -39.12 10.63 10.15
N MET A 53 -38.31 11.54 10.70
CA MET A 53 -38.18 11.66 12.16
C MET A 53 -39.47 12.18 12.78
N SER A 54 -40.20 11.30 13.47
CA SER A 54 -41.37 11.67 14.28
C SER A 54 -40.92 12.04 15.69
N VAL A 55 -41.27 13.25 16.15
CA VAL A 55 -41.00 13.73 17.51
C VAL A 55 -42.30 13.76 18.30
N ALA A 56 -42.42 12.89 19.31
CA ALA A 56 -43.52 12.91 20.28
C ALA A 56 -42.96 12.86 21.71
N ARG A 57 -43.53 13.68 22.60
CA ARG A 57 -43.18 13.76 24.04
C ARG A 57 -44.31 13.18 24.92
N PRO A 58 -44.06 12.86 26.20
CA PRO A 58 -44.79 11.79 26.89
C PRO A 58 -46.03 12.23 27.69
N ALA A 59 -46.92 11.26 27.97
CA ALA A 59 -47.94 11.33 29.02
C ALA A 59 -48.18 9.94 29.67
N ARG A 60 -48.73 9.93 30.90
CA ARG A 60 -48.75 8.78 31.83
C ARG A 60 -50.01 7.89 31.73
N SER A 61 -49.85 6.61 32.13
CA SER A 61 -50.78 5.77 32.95
C SER A 61 -52.22 5.53 32.44
N LEU A 62 -52.77 4.32 32.53
CA LEU A 62 -53.13 3.64 33.79
C LEU A 62 -53.34 2.12 33.62
N LEU A 63 -53.65 1.45 34.75
CA LEU A 63 -53.95 0.03 34.98
C LEU A 63 -52.74 -0.87 35.28
N ARG A 64 -52.72 -1.75 36.29
CA ARG A 64 -53.18 -1.74 37.71
C ARG A 64 -53.06 -3.20 38.21
N THR A 65 -51.99 -3.51 38.93
CA THR A 65 -51.81 -4.80 39.63
C THR A 65 -51.52 -4.52 41.10
N CYS A 66 -52.16 -5.24 42.01
CA CYS A 66 -52.03 -5.06 43.46
C CYS A 66 -51.32 -6.25 44.12
N VAL A 67 -50.67 -5.99 45.25
CA VAL A 67 -49.77 -6.90 45.95
C VAL A 67 -50.52 -7.74 46.99
N ALA A 68 -50.08 -8.99 47.18
CA ALA A 68 -50.24 -9.76 48.42
C ALA A 68 -48.89 -10.44 48.75
N SER A 69 -48.60 -10.69 50.03
CA SER A 69 -47.26 -11.08 50.50
C SER A 69 -47.25 -12.37 51.33
N ALA A 70 -46.06 -12.88 51.59
CA ALA A 70 -45.75 -14.22 52.10
C ALA A 70 -46.15 -14.49 53.57
N ARG A 71 -46.16 -15.78 53.94
CA ARG A 71 -45.70 -16.29 55.26
C ARG A 71 -45.40 -17.80 55.23
N THR A 72 -44.61 -18.25 56.21
CA THR A 72 -44.07 -19.62 56.38
C THR A 72 -44.33 -20.13 57.81
N ALA A 73 -44.45 -21.45 58.02
CA ALA A 73 -44.34 -22.12 59.34
C ALA A 73 -44.30 -23.67 59.24
N GLN A 74 -43.84 -24.36 60.31
CA GLN A 74 -43.67 -25.83 60.45
C GLN A 74 -43.87 -26.23 61.95
N THR A 75 -44.03 -27.49 62.39
CA THR A 75 -44.15 -28.79 61.68
C THR A 75 -45.51 -29.47 61.98
N VAL A 76 -45.76 -30.59 62.71
CA VAL A 76 -45.01 -31.64 63.46
C VAL A 76 -45.86 -32.95 63.47
N VAL A 77 -45.25 -34.14 63.59
CA VAL A 77 -45.67 -35.38 64.32
C VAL A 77 -44.68 -36.53 63.97
N SER A 78 -44.54 -37.56 64.82
CA SER A 78 -43.37 -38.45 64.88
C SER A 78 -43.64 -39.95 65.18
N CYS A 79 -42.56 -40.76 65.12
CA CYS A 79 -42.35 -42.07 65.76
C CYS A 79 -42.79 -43.39 65.06
N GLN A 80 -41.81 -44.00 64.35
CA GLN A 80 -41.30 -45.39 64.44
C GLN A 80 -42.21 -46.66 64.59
N HIS A 81 -41.82 -47.67 63.78
CA HIS A 81 -41.57 -49.11 64.11
C HIS A 81 -42.48 -50.20 63.48
N GLN A 82 -41.88 -51.39 63.32
CA GLN A 82 -42.41 -52.72 62.91
C GLN A 82 -42.73 -53.05 61.42
N GLN A 83 -41.77 -53.75 60.79
CA GLN A 83 -41.85 -55.10 60.16
C GLN A 83 -42.90 -55.52 59.08
N GLN A 84 -42.47 -56.55 58.30
CA GLN A 84 -43.19 -57.40 57.32
C GLN A 84 -43.60 -56.68 56.01
N GLN A 85 -43.13 -57.06 54.80
CA GLN A 85 -43.06 -58.34 54.05
C GLN A 85 -44.29 -58.62 53.16
N GLN A 86 -44.02 -58.92 51.87
CA GLN A 86 -44.91 -59.51 50.86
C GLN A 86 -46.07 -58.59 50.36
N HIS A 87 -46.54 -58.62 49.10
CA HIS A 87 -46.17 -59.36 47.89
C HIS A 87 -45.93 -58.41 46.68
N GLN A 88 -45.30 -58.92 45.62
CA GLN A 88 -45.18 -58.21 44.33
C GLN A 88 -46.45 -58.35 43.48
N HIS A 89 -46.95 -57.25 42.92
CA HIS A 89 -47.81 -57.26 41.72
C HIS A 89 -47.31 -56.24 40.70
N GLN A 90 -47.03 -56.72 39.49
CA GLN A 90 -46.50 -55.89 38.40
C GLN A 90 -47.63 -55.13 37.70
N PHE A 91 -47.65 -53.80 37.83
CA PHE A 91 -48.53 -52.91 37.06
C PHE A 91 -47.73 -52.06 36.06
N HIS A 92 -46.98 -52.72 35.18
CA HIS A 92 -46.33 -52.08 34.03
C HIS A 92 -47.17 -52.29 32.75
N THR A 93 -48.17 -51.44 32.55
CA THR A 93 -48.92 -51.32 31.29
C THR A 93 -48.14 -50.56 30.20
N SER A 94 -46.82 -50.76 30.14
CA SER A 94 -45.98 -50.29 29.04
C SER A 94 -46.03 -51.28 27.89
N ALA A 95 -46.74 -50.92 26.81
CA ALA A 95 -46.81 -51.76 25.60
C ALA A 95 -45.40 -52.09 25.07
N PRO A 96 -45.17 -53.33 24.56
CA PRO A 96 -43.88 -53.69 23.97
C PRO A 96 -43.58 -52.78 22.79
N ARG A 97 -42.48 -52.01 22.90
CA ARG A 97 -42.04 -51.12 21.82
C ARG A 97 -41.72 -51.98 20.59
N PRO A 98 -42.22 -51.64 19.38
CA PRO A 98 -41.94 -52.43 18.19
C PRO A 98 -40.43 -52.50 17.95
N SER A 99 -39.92 -53.71 17.70
CA SER A 99 -38.48 -54.03 17.63
C SER A 99 -37.72 -53.33 16.50
N LYS A 100 -38.43 -52.66 15.58
CA LYS A 100 -37.85 -51.77 14.57
C LYS A 100 -38.38 -50.35 14.75
N ARG A 101 -37.67 -49.55 15.56
CA ARG A 101 -37.72 -48.09 15.44
C ARG A 101 -37.20 -47.73 14.05
N ARG A 102 -37.98 -46.95 13.27
CA ARG A 102 -37.47 -46.35 12.02
C ARG A 102 -36.35 -45.35 12.36
N SER A 103 -35.40 -45.18 11.45
CA SER A 103 -34.34 -44.18 11.56
C SER A 103 -34.92 -42.77 11.76
N ARG A 104 -34.19 -41.91 12.49
CA ARG A 104 -34.55 -40.49 12.66
C ARG A 104 -34.53 -39.75 11.31
N PHE A 105 -33.64 -40.17 10.41
CA PHE A 105 -33.43 -39.60 9.10
C PHE A 105 -34.11 -40.47 8.02
N ARG A 106 -34.55 -39.83 6.93
CA ARG A 106 -35.23 -40.46 5.80
C ARG A 106 -34.25 -40.60 4.64
N ASN A 107 -33.60 -41.75 4.58
CA ASN A 107 -32.35 -41.94 3.84
C ASN A 107 -32.57 -42.27 2.35
N VAL A 108 -33.43 -41.51 1.65
CA VAL A 108 -33.91 -41.83 0.29
C VAL A 108 -32.74 -42.12 -0.68
N LYS A 109 -31.68 -41.30 -0.67
CA LYS A 109 -30.48 -41.55 -1.50
C LYS A 109 -29.81 -42.91 -1.23
N ALA A 110 -29.85 -43.42 0.01
CA ALA A 110 -29.33 -44.74 0.37
C ALA A 110 -30.34 -45.87 0.10
N GLU A 111 -31.63 -45.56 -0.03
CA GLU A 111 -32.66 -46.45 -0.60
C GLU A 111 -32.43 -46.60 -2.11
N ASP A 112 -32.26 -45.48 -2.84
CA ASP A 112 -31.98 -45.41 -4.28
C ASP A 112 -30.66 -46.13 -4.65
N LEU A 113 -29.59 -45.88 -3.87
CA LEU A 113 -28.31 -46.59 -4.02
C LEU A 113 -28.36 -48.04 -3.53
N GLY A 114 -29.46 -48.49 -2.91
CA GLY A 114 -29.66 -49.87 -2.45
C GLY A 114 -28.74 -50.31 -1.30
N LEU A 115 -28.27 -49.37 -0.48
CA LEU A 115 -27.30 -49.59 0.60
C LEU A 115 -27.95 -50.09 1.90
N LEU A 116 -29.20 -49.68 2.18
CA LEU A 116 -29.90 -50.01 3.44
C LEU A 116 -30.28 -51.48 3.60
N ASN A 117 -30.47 -52.20 2.50
CA ASN A 117 -30.96 -53.59 2.50
C ASN A 117 -29.83 -54.62 2.26
N ASN A 118 -28.64 -54.18 1.84
CA ASN A 118 -27.57 -55.05 1.36
C ASN A 118 -26.25 -54.74 2.13
N PRO A 119 -25.95 -55.43 3.23
CA PRO A 119 -24.78 -55.11 4.06
C PRO A 119 -23.45 -55.26 3.29
N GLU A 120 -23.33 -56.24 2.39
CA GLU A 120 -22.15 -56.39 1.52
C GLU A 120 -21.94 -55.19 0.58
N LYS A 121 -23.03 -54.59 0.08
CA LYS A 121 -22.96 -53.42 -0.80
C LYS A 121 -22.58 -52.17 -0.01
N LEU A 122 -23.08 -52.06 1.23
CA LEU A 122 -22.69 -50.99 2.15
C LEU A 122 -21.21 -51.12 2.58
N ALA A 123 -20.73 -52.33 2.88
CA ALA A 123 -19.33 -52.56 3.25
C ALA A 123 -18.37 -52.16 2.10
N LYS A 124 -18.69 -52.55 0.86
CA LYS A 124 -17.96 -52.09 -0.33
C LYS A 124 -18.04 -50.57 -0.51
N TYR A 125 -19.23 -49.98 -0.39
CA TYR A 125 -19.39 -48.53 -0.52
C TYR A 125 -18.64 -47.73 0.56
N ARG A 126 -18.53 -48.26 1.78
CA ARG A 126 -17.64 -47.73 2.84
C ARG A 126 -16.19 -47.82 2.38
N GLN A 127 -15.70 -49.01 2.04
CA GLN A 127 -14.31 -49.21 1.63
C GLN A 127 -13.92 -48.38 0.38
N ASP A 128 -14.85 -48.15 -0.56
CA ASP A 128 -14.65 -47.37 -1.78
C ASP A 128 -14.62 -45.85 -1.56
N LYS A 129 -15.04 -45.33 -0.40
CA LYS A 129 -15.33 -43.88 -0.19
C LYS A 129 -14.81 -43.31 1.14
N PHE A 130 -14.71 -44.15 2.16
CA PHE A 130 -14.35 -43.85 3.54
C PHE A 130 -13.56 -45.07 4.07
N ALA A 131 -12.38 -45.29 3.48
CA ALA A 131 -11.43 -46.29 3.96
C ALA A 131 -10.71 -45.75 5.20
N ASP A 132 -10.56 -46.60 6.22
CA ASP A 132 -9.80 -46.27 7.43
C ASP A 132 -8.28 -46.22 7.09
N TYR A 133 -7.50 -45.31 7.70
CA TYR A 133 -6.08 -45.10 7.33
C TYR A 133 -5.21 -46.36 7.43
N THR A 134 -4.29 -46.53 6.48
CA THR A 134 -3.24 -47.55 6.55
C THR A 134 -2.16 -47.20 7.59
N LYS A 135 -1.37 -48.20 7.99
CA LYS A 135 -0.23 -48.01 8.91
C LYS A 135 0.84 -47.10 8.32
N GLU A 136 1.08 -47.22 7.01
CA GLU A 136 2.05 -46.42 6.26
C GLU A 136 1.62 -44.94 6.20
N GLU A 137 0.33 -44.67 5.97
CA GLU A 137 -0.22 -43.31 6.03
C GLU A 137 -0.15 -42.73 7.45
N LEU A 138 -0.46 -43.52 8.48
CA LEU A 138 -0.30 -43.11 9.88
C LEU A 138 1.18 -42.84 10.26
N GLU A 139 2.14 -43.47 9.60
CA GLU A 139 3.57 -43.20 9.77
C GLU A 139 4.04 -41.97 8.96
N ALA A 140 3.47 -41.74 7.77
CA ALA A 140 3.65 -40.50 7.00
C ALA A 140 2.95 -39.27 7.61
N LEU A 141 1.98 -39.47 8.50
CA LEU A 141 1.39 -38.43 9.35
C LEU A 141 2.26 -38.15 10.60
N LYS A 142 2.87 -39.19 11.20
CA LYS A 142 3.81 -39.04 12.34
C LYS A 142 5.05 -38.20 12.03
N SER A 143 5.48 -38.14 10.77
CA SER A 143 6.63 -37.32 10.35
C SER A 143 6.27 -35.87 10.03
N LYS A 144 5.00 -35.47 10.13
CA LYS A 144 4.50 -34.12 9.81
C LYS A 144 3.85 -33.40 10.98
N TYR A 145 3.09 -34.11 11.80
CA TYR A 145 2.27 -33.54 12.87
C TYR A 145 2.84 -33.86 14.25
N THR A 146 2.48 -33.07 15.26
CA THR A 146 2.91 -33.30 16.65
C THR A 146 2.20 -34.53 17.25
N PRO A 147 2.76 -35.17 18.30
CA PRO A 147 2.11 -36.30 18.98
C PRO A 147 0.67 -36.00 19.42
N GLU A 148 0.42 -34.79 19.91
CA GLU A 148 -0.89 -34.30 20.35
C GLU A 148 -1.88 -34.15 19.18
N GLN A 149 -1.43 -33.58 18.05
CA GLN A 149 -2.23 -33.49 16.82
C GLN A 149 -2.60 -34.89 16.30
N ILE A 150 -1.68 -35.85 16.38
CA ILE A 150 -1.90 -37.24 15.96
C ILE A 150 -2.87 -37.98 16.90
N GLU A 151 -2.88 -37.66 18.19
CA GLU A 151 -3.89 -38.14 19.13
C GLU A 151 -5.28 -37.57 18.80
N ALA A 152 -5.37 -36.27 18.50
CA ALA A 152 -6.61 -35.64 18.07
C ALA A 152 -7.16 -36.22 16.75
N ILE A 153 -6.30 -36.51 15.76
CA ILE A 153 -6.68 -37.17 14.50
C ILE A 153 -7.27 -38.56 14.77
N LYS A 154 -6.61 -39.40 15.59
CA LYS A 154 -7.12 -40.74 15.96
C LYS A 154 -8.47 -40.66 16.67
N ALA A 155 -8.61 -39.74 17.62
CA ALA A 155 -9.87 -39.52 18.34
C ALA A 155 -11.00 -39.06 17.40
N GLY A 156 -10.67 -38.30 16.34
CA GLY A 156 -11.62 -37.93 15.28
C GLY A 156 -12.12 -39.13 14.48
N GLU A 157 -11.20 -39.98 13.99
CA GLU A 157 -11.55 -41.20 13.23
C GLU A 157 -12.29 -42.24 14.09
N GLU A 158 -11.97 -42.37 15.38
CA GLU A 158 -12.69 -43.26 16.30
C GLU A 158 -14.10 -42.73 16.62
N ALA A 159 -14.30 -41.40 16.67
CA ALA A 159 -15.58 -40.78 16.99
C ALA A 159 -16.56 -40.68 15.79
N ILE A 160 -16.07 -40.64 14.56
CA ILE A 160 -16.88 -40.39 13.35
C ILE A 160 -17.05 -41.69 12.55
N ASP A 161 -18.10 -42.46 12.82
CA ASP A 161 -18.40 -43.67 12.03
C ASP A 161 -18.75 -43.31 10.56
N PRO A 162 -18.01 -43.82 9.55
CA PRO A 162 -18.34 -43.70 8.14
C PRO A 162 -19.78 -44.07 7.76
N ASN A 163 -20.46 -44.95 8.52
CA ASN A 163 -21.86 -45.29 8.26
C ASN A 163 -22.78 -44.06 8.40
N ASP A 164 -22.51 -43.16 9.35
CA ASP A 164 -23.28 -41.93 9.52
C ASP A 164 -23.00 -40.95 8.37
N LEU A 165 -21.77 -40.86 7.88
CA LEU A 165 -21.44 -40.09 6.67
C LEU A 165 -22.19 -40.61 5.43
N ILE A 166 -22.32 -41.94 5.28
CA ILE A 166 -23.08 -42.57 4.19
C ILE A 166 -24.59 -42.27 4.29
N PHE A 167 -25.16 -42.23 5.50
CA PHE A 167 -26.60 -42.14 5.71
C PHE A 167 -27.17 -40.73 5.88
N GLN A 168 -26.46 -39.81 6.54
CA GLN A 168 -26.93 -38.44 6.82
C GLN A 168 -26.00 -37.34 6.30
N GLY A 169 -24.79 -37.71 5.87
CA GLY A 169 -23.76 -36.83 5.34
C GLY A 169 -24.22 -36.07 4.10
N ARG A 170 -23.87 -34.78 4.08
CA ARG A 170 -24.22 -33.80 3.03
C ARG A 170 -23.06 -32.83 2.92
N LEU A 171 -22.86 -32.26 1.72
CA LEU A 171 -21.96 -31.13 1.57
C LEU A 171 -22.49 -29.94 2.39
N ARG A 172 -21.56 -29.18 2.94
CA ARG A 172 -21.82 -28.01 3.77
C ARG A 172 -21.90 -26.79 2.85
N ASP A 173 -23.08 -26.18 2.74
CA ASP A 173 -23.37 -25.08 1.79
C ASP A 173 -23.95 -23.82 2.50
N ASP A 174 -23.63 -23.62 3.78
CA ASP A 174 -24.04 -22.45 4.57
C ASP A 174 -23.05 -21.27 4.47
N PRO A 175 -23.48 -20.03 4.77
CA PRO A 175 -22.60 -18.86 4.70
C PRO A 175 -21.39 -18.86 5.65
N TYR A 176 -21.35 -19.75 6.64
CA TYR A 176 -20.27 -19.85 7.63
C TYR A 176 -19.26 -20.96 7.32
N ARG A 177 -19.32 -21.56 6.11
CA ARG A 177 -18.30 -22.49 5.63
C ARG A 177 -17.04 -21.71 5.17
N PRO A 178 -15.82 -22.15 5.54
CA PRO A 178 -14.58 -21.69 4.92
C PRO A 178 -14.61 -21.90 3.40
N GLN A 179 -14.18 -20.88 2.65
CA GLN A 179 -14.11 -20.94 1.18
C GLN A 179 -12.84 -21.66 0.67
N TYR A 180 -11.88 -21.88 1.56
CA TYR A 180 -10.63 -22.59 1.37
C TYR A 180 -10.62 -23.90 2.18
N ILE A 181 -9.53 -24.67 2.10
CA ILE A 181 -9.27 -25.86 2.91
C ILE A 181 -7.90 -25.68 3.54
N GLU A 182 -7.80 -25.93 4.85
CA GLU A 182 -6.64 -25.69 5.71
C GLU A 182 -6.70 -26.68 6.88
N ASP A 183 -5.55 -27.03 7.46
CA ASP A 183 -5.48 -27.94 8.62
C ASP A 183 -5.42 -27.21 9.98
N TYR A 184 -5.26 -25.88 9.96
CA TYR A 184 -5.19 -25.00 11.13
C TYR A 184 -4.12 -25.38 12.16
N THR A 185 -3.03 -26.02 11.71
CA THR A 185 -1.93 -26.45 12.59
C THR A 185 -0.87 -25.38 12.87
N VAL A 186 -0.78 -24.37 12.01
CA VAL A 186 0.10 -23.20 12.16
C VAL A 186 -0.76 -21.94 12.11
N LEU A 187 -0.56 -21.04 13.06
CA LEU A 187 -1.28 -19.75 13.10
C LEU A 187 -0.72 -18.81 12.02
N ASP A 188 -1.57 -18.29 11.12
CA ASP A 188 -1.21 -17.17 10.24
C ASP A 188 -1.45 -15.85 10.99
N PRO A 189 -0.39 -15.08 11.34
CA PRO A 189 -0.54 -13.82 12.08
C PRO A 189 -1.42 -12.77 11.40
N ARG A 190 -1.74 -12.93 10.10
CA ARG A 190 -2.60 -12.04 9.32
C ARG A 190 -4.10 -12.30 9.52
N TYR A 191 -4.48 -13.53 9.87
CA TYR A 191 -5.88 -13.97 9.90
C TYR A 191 -6.30 -14.50 11.27
N ASP A 192 -5.39 -15.14 12.00
CA ASP A 192 -5.66 -15.73 13.31
C ASP A 192 -5.50 -14.73 14.45
N VAL A 193 -6.16 -15.04 15.57
CA VAL A 193 -6.01 -14.29 16.82
C VAL A 193 -4.72 -14.75 17.50
N LYS A 194 -3.86 -13.80 17.88
CA LYS A 194 -2.65 -14.07 18.66
C LYS A 194 -3.01 -14.81 19.96
N PRO A 195 -2.22 -15.82 20.39
CA PRO A 195 -2.46 -16.51 21.64
C PRO A 195 -2.30 -15.55 22.83
N GLU A 196 -3.15 -15.71 23.85
CA GLU A 196 -2.88 -15.14 25.17
C GLU A 196 -1.71 -15.89 25.82
N LEU A 197 -0.98 -15.23 26.71
CA LEU A 197 0.29 -15.71 27.27
C LEU A 197 0.26 -15.62 28.79
N ASP A 198 0.54 -16.73 29.46
CA ASP A 198 0.59 -16.84 30.93
C ASP A 198 1.87 -16.18 31.48
N GLY A 199 1.84 -14.86 31.59
CA GLY A 199 2.89 -14.04 32.20
C GLY A 199 2.55 -13.58 33.62
N THR A 200 3.52 -13.58 34.53
CA THR A 200 3.39 -12.89 35.82
C THR A 200 3.38 -11.36 35.61
N PRO A 201 2.41 -10.61 36.18
CA PRO A 201 2.43 -9.16 36.09
C PRO A 201 3.67 -8.56 36.77
N PHE A 202 4.44 -7.77 36.02
CA PHE A 202 5.56 -6.98 36.54
C PHE A 202 5.26 -5.48 36.40
N GLU A 203 5.84 -4.66 37.26
CA GLU A 203 5.77 -3.19 37.12
C GLU A 203 6.81 -2.71 36.10
N PRO A 204 6.41 -2.12 34.95
CA PRO A 204 7.37 -1.65 33.96
C PRO A 204 8.05 -0.37 34.43
N GLN A 205 9.35 -0.45 34.72
CA GLN A 205 10.19 0.69 35.05
C GLN A 205 10.99 1.13 33.83
N TRP A 206 11.03 2.43 33.57
CA TRP A 206 11.91 3.02 32.56
C TRP A 206 13.34 3.04 33.09
N LEU A 207 14.29 2.44 32.37
CA LEU A 207 15.69 2.41 32.79
C LEU A 207 16.29 3.82 32.81
N ASN A 208 17.17 4.10 33.77
CA ASN A 208 17.96 5.33 33.75
C ASN A 208 19.03 5.24 32.63
N PRO A 209 19.62 6.35 32.18
CA PRO A 209 20.64 6.32 31.13
C PRO A 209 21.87 5.47 31.46
N SER A 210 22.22 5.30 32.74
CA SER A 210 23.22 4.35 33.23
C SER A 210 22.79 2.91 32.96
N ASP A 211 21.66 2.52 33.53
CA ASP A 211 21.17 1.13 33.55
C ASP A 211 20.80 0.67 32.13
N TRP A 212 20.39 1.61 31.27
CA TRP A 212 20.23 1.39 29.83
C TRP A 212 21.57 1.15 29.14
N ALA A 213 22.60 1.96 29.41
CA ALA A 213 23.91 1.80 28.81
C ALA A 213 24.60 0.49 29.25
N ASP A 214 24.46 0.11 30.52
CA ASP A 214 24.97 -1.15 31.05
C ASP A 214 24.26 -2.35 30.39
N LYS A 215 22.92 -2.32 30.29
CA LYS A 215 22.13 -3.37 29.64
C LYS A 215 22.33 -3.44 28.12
N TYR A 216 22.57 -2.31 27.46
CA TYR A 216 22.91 -2.27 26.04
C TYR A 216 24.34 -2.77 25.81
N GLY A 217 25.28 -2.42 26.69
CA GLY A 217 26.65 -2.94 26.70
C GLY A 217 26.67 -4.45 26.88
N SER A 218 25.93 -5.00 27.84
CA SER A 218 25.84 -6.45 28.05
C SER A 218 25.21 -7.16 26.85
N LYS A 219 24.14 -6.60 26.24
CA LYS A 219 23.59 -7.16 25.00
C LYS A 219 24.67 -7.20 23.90
N LEU A 220 25.46 -6.13 23.73
CA LEU A 220 26.50 -6.10 22.71
C LEU A 220 27.59 -7.15 22.97
N THR A 221 28.05 -7.32 24.22
CA THR A 221 29.00 -8.40 24.54
C THR A 221 28.38 -9.78 24.31
N ASP A 222 27.13 -10.01 24.74
CA ASP A 222 26.43 -11.28 24.50
C ASP A 222 26.30 -11.62 23.00
N LEU A 223 26.20 -10.61 22.13
CA LEU A 223 26.18 -10.79 20.67
C LEU A 223 27.58 -11.04 20.08
N THR A 224 28.60 -10.28 20.49
CA THR A 224 29.98 -10.48 20.01
C THR A 224 30.53 -11.84 20.46
N ASP A 225 30.21 -12.26 21.68
CA ASP A 225 30.69 -13.50 22.28
C ASP A 225 30.01 -14.71 21.62
N LYS A 226 28.71 -14.60 21.30
CA LYS A 226 28.03 -15.59 20.45
C LYS A 226 28.68 -15.68 19.07
N LYS A 227 28.84 -14.57 18.35
CA LYS A 227 29.41 -14.58 16.99
C LYS A 227 30.83 -15.12 16.92
N THR A 228 31.69 -14.72 17.87
CA THR A 228 33.05 -15.27 17.95
C THR A 228 33.03 -16.76 18.29
N SER A 229 32.12 -17.23 19.16
CA SER A 229 31.94 -18.66 19.43
C SER A 229 31.45 -19.45 18.19
N GLU A 230 30.55 -18.88 17.39
CA GLU A 230 30.11 -19.47 16.12
C GLU A 230 31.23 -19.50 15.07
N GLN A 231 32.02 -18.43 14.97
CA GLN A 231 33.16 -18.35 14.06
C GLN A 231 34.21 -19.41 14.42
N LEU A 232 34.47 -19.60 15.72
CA LEU A 232 35.37 -20.63 16.24
C LEU A 232 34.84 -22.05 16.01
N THR A 233 33.55 -22.32 16.25
CA THR A 233 32.96 -23.65 16.00
C THR A 233 32.94 -23.99 14.51
N ARG A 234 32.57 -23.04 13.62
CA ARG A 234 32.72 -23.20 12.16
C ARG A 234 34.17 -23.47 11.75
N SER A 235 35.15 -22.82 12.40
CA SER A 235 36.58 -23.08 12.17
C SER A 235 37.00 -24.51 12.55
N MET A 236 36.46 -25.03 13.66
CA MET A 236 36.72 -26.38 14.14
C MET A 236 36.09 -27.44 13.23
N VAL A 237 34.84 -27.23 12.78
CA VAL A 237 34.16 -28.10 11.82
C VAL A 237 34.92 -28.17 10.50
N ARG A 238 35.45 -27.04 10.00
CA ARG A 238 36.34 -26.99 8.82
C ARG A 238 37.65 -27.77 9.01
N ALA A 239 38.25 -27.70 10.20
CA ALA A 239 39.44 -28.48 10.53
C ALA A 239 39.14 -29.99 10.55
N LEU A 240 38.09 -30.41 11.29
CA LEU A 240 37.63 -31.80 11.35
C LEU A 240 37.35 -32.39 9.96
N ARG A 241 36.70 -31.61 9.09
CA ARG A 241 36.43 -31.98 7.70
C ARG A 241 37.71 -32.30 6.91
N ARG A 242 38.72 -31.42 6.96
CA ARG A 242 40.01 -31.68 6.28
C ARG A 242 40.79 -32.83 6.90
N VAL A 243 40.68 -33.04 8.21
CA VAL A 243 41.28 -34.20 8.87
C VAL A 243 40.65 -35.50 8.38
N LYS A 244 39.32 -35.54 8.18
CA LYS A 244 38.62 -36.68 7.57
C LYS A 244 39.03 -36.90 6.11
N GLU A 245 39.11 -35.83 5.32
CA GLU A 245 39.58 -35.86 3.92
C GLU A 245 41.04 -36.36 3.78
N SER A 246 41.89 -36.14 4.78
CA SER A 246 43.34 -36.43 4.70
C SER A 246 43.83 -37.67 5.43
N ASN A 247 43.18 -38.09 6.54
CA ASN A 247 43.55 -39.30 7.29
C ASN A 247 42.65 -40.51 7.01
N GLY A 248 41.55 -40.33 6.28
CA GLY A 248 40.59 -41.40 5.96
C GLY A 248 39.39 -41.45 6.92
N ALA A 249 38.32 -42.08 6.46
CA ALA A 249 37.00 -42.01 7.12
C ALA A 249 36.87 -42.78 8.45
N GLU A 250 37.83 -43.64 8.79
CA GLU A 250 37.81 -44.57 9.94
C GLU A 250 38.16 -43.91 11.30
N LEU A 251 38.30 -42.58 11.35
CA LEU A 251 38.78 -41.84 12.53
C LEU A 251 37.80 -40.78 13.04
N ILE A 252 36.73 -40.48 12.31
CA ILE A 252 35.73 -39.45 12.66
C ILE A 252 34.35 -39.94 12.22
N ASP A 253 33.49 -40.27 13.18
CA ASP A 253 32.21 -40.94 12.93
C ASP A 253 31.11 -40.02 12.37
N LEU A 254 31.28 -38.68 12.47
CA LEU A 254 30.39 -37.69 11.84
C LEU A 254 30.41 -37.82 10.32
N THR A 255 29.23 -37.90 9.69
CA THR A 255 29.14 -37.93 8.21
C THR A 255 29.54 -36.59 7.58
N GLU A 256 29.87 -36.59 6.28
CA GLU A 256 30.18 -35.34 5.55
C GLU A 256 28.97 -34.41 5.46
N GLU A 257 27.75 -34.96 5.46
CA GLU A 257 26.50 -34.19 5.46
C GLU A 257 26.26 -33.55 6.84
N GLU A 258 26.46 -34.29 7.94
CA GLU A 258 26.42 -33.71 9.29
C GLU A 258 27.50 -32.63 9.51
N LEU A 259 28.71 -32.81 8.99
CA LEU A 259 29.75 -31.77 9.06
C LEU A 259 29.37 -30.53 8.23
N VAL A 260 28.69 -30.69 7.10
CA VAL A 260 28.15 -29.58 6.30
C VAL A 260 27.01 -28.85 7.03
N ASP A 261 26.17 -29.57 7.76
CA ASP A 261 25.06 -28.99 8.52
C ASP A 261 25.54 -28.30 9.82
N LEU A 262 26.54 -28.88 10.50
CA LEU A 262 27.25 -28.26 11.63
C LEU A 262 28.01 -26.98 11.23
N GLU A 263 28.45 -26.83 9.97
CA GLU A 263 29.07 -25.59 9.47
C GLU A 263 28.04 -24.47 9.25
N LYS A 264 26.79 -24.82 8.89
CA LYS A 264 25.67 -23.86 8.76
C LYS A 264 25.20 -23.43 10.15
N ASP A 265 24.79 -24.42 10.94
CA ASP A 265 23.99 -24.30 12.16
C ASP A 265 24.82 -24.79 13.37
N PRO A 266 25.77 -23.97 13.89
CA PRO A 266 26.70 -24.39 14.93
C PRO A 266 26.04 -24.80 16.25
N GLU A 267 24.77 -24.46 16.47
CA GLU A 267 23.99 -24.93 17.62
C GLU A 267 23.78 -26.46 17.61
N LEU A 268 23.79 -27.12 16.45
CA LEU A 268 23.71 -28.58 16.35
C LEU A 268 24.89 -29.27 17.05
N LEU A 269 26.02 -28.59 17.25
CA LEU A 269 27.17 -29.11 17.99
C LEU A 269 26.80 -29.52 19.44
N LYS A 270 25.82 -28.84 20.04
CA LYS A 270 25.30 -29.15 21.40
C LYS A 270 24.73 -30.57 21.51
N LYS A 271 24.26 -31.16 20.40
CA LYS A 271 23.76 -32.54 20.32
C LYS A 271 24.87 -33.60 20.40
N TYR A 272 26.10 -33.24 20.03
CA TYR A 272 27.26 -34.14 19.95
C TYR A 272 28.27 -33.94 21.10
N LEU A 273 28.07 -32.91 21.92
CA LEU A 273 28.81 -32.69 23.16
C LEU A 273 28.22 -33.54 24.29
N VAL A 274 29.09 -34.25 25.01
CA VAL A 274 28.73 -34.97 26.25
C VAL A 274 28.98 -34.02 27.42
N GLU A 275 27.99 -33.87 28.30
CA GLU A 275 28.15 -33.10 29.55
C GLU A 275 29.10 -33.82 30.51
N GLU A 276 30.02 -33.11 31.16
CA GLU A 276 31.13 -33.71 31.92
C GLU A 276 30.70 -34.61 33.08
N ASP A 277 29.48 -34.39 33.62
CA ASP A 277 28.88 -35.18 34.72
C ASP A 277 28.03 -36.39 34.23
N ALA A 278 27.90 -36.62 32.93
CA ALA A 278 27.06 -37.69 32.39
C ALA A 278 27.77 -39.06 32.37
N GLU A 279 27.29 -40.01 33.18
CA GLU A 279 27.77 -41.41 33.15
C GLU A 279 27.55 -42.04 31.75
N ALA A 280 28.65 -42.29 31.04
CA ALA A 280 28.62 -42.79 29.66
C ALA A 280 28.03 -44.21 29.58
N LYS A 281 26.86 -44.34 28.96
CA LYS A 281 26.26 -45.64 28.61
C LYS A 281 26.85 -46.16 27.30
N SER A 282 27.93 -46.94 27.41
CA SER A 282 28.49 -47.72 26.31
C SER A 282 27.80 -49.08 26.22
N ASP A 283 26.86 -49.22 25.27
CA ASP A 283 26.21 -50.51 24.95
C ASP A 283 26.94 -51.30 23.84
N ASP A 284 28.11 -50.82 23.36
CA ASP A 284 28.92 -51.51 22.34
C ASP A 284 30.44 -51.28 22.56
N ASP A 285 31.16 -52.32 22.99
CA ASP A 285 32.61 -52.29 23.31
C ASP A 285 33.53 -52.24 22.06
N SER A 286 32.96 -52.24 20.85
CA SER A 286 33.69 -52.53 19.60
C SER A 286 34.44 -51.36 18.96
N ALA A 287 34.25 -50.12 19.43
CA ALA A 287 34.64 -48.90 18.72
C ALA A 287 35.66 -47.98 19.42
N ILE A 288 36.38 -48.44 20.46
CA ILE A 288 37.32 -47.58 21.22
C ILE A 288 38.66 -47.43 20.48
N LEU A 289 38.92 -46.23 19.94
CA LEU A 289 40.21 -45.86 19.32
C LEU A 289 41.40 -46.08 20.27
N THR A 290 42.49 -46.65 19.76
CA THR A 290 43.71 -46.82 20.58
C THR A 290 44.33 -45.47 20.94
N LYS A 291 44.99 -45.39 22.09
CA LYS A 291 45.63 -44.15 22.59
C LYS A 291 46.62 -43.52 21.61
N GLU A 292 47.25 -44.32 20.76
CA GLU A 292 48.16 -43.84 19.69
C GLU A 292 47.41 -43.26 18.49
N GLN A 293 46.27 -43.85 18.10
CA GLN A 293 45.38 -43.27 17.08
C GLN A 293 44.78 -41.95 17.56
N VAL A 294 44.30 -41.88 18.81
CA VAL A 294 43.81 -40.64 19.42
C VAL A 294 44.91 -39.57 19.42
N MET A 295 46.12 -39.89 19.89
CA MET A 295 47.29 -38.99 19.88
C MET A 295 47.79 -38.57 18.49
N LYS A 296 47.39 -39.27 17.42
CA LYS A 296 47.66 -38.89 16.03
C LYS A 296 46.55 -37.99 15.48
N LEU A 297 45.29 -38.36 15.75
CA LEU A 297 44.09 -37.63 15.34
C LEU A 297 44.05 -36.22 15.96
N ASP A 298 44.24 -36.15 17.28
CA ASP A 298 44.36 -34.93 18.07
C ASP A 298 45.34 -33.93 17.43
N LYS A 299 46.58 -34.36 17.17
CA LYS A 299 47.61 -33.52 16.52
C LYS A 299 47.23 -33.07 15.10
N ALA A 300 46.55 -33.91 14.32
CA ALA A 300 46.12 -33.54 12.97
C ALA A 300 45.00 -32.48 13.00
N ILE A 301 44.07 -32.59 13.95
CA ILE A 301 43.04 -31.58 14.22
C ILE A 301 43.70 -30.29 14.71
N ASP A 302 44.62 -30.38 15.66
CA ASP A 302 45.34 -29.26 16.26
C ASP A 302 46.22 -28.51 15.22
N GLU A 303 46.75 -29.21 14.21
CA GLU A 303 47.45 -28.60 13.06
C GLU A 303 46.50 -27.91 12.06
N GLU A 304 45.38 -28.51 11.66
CA GLU A 304 44.42 -27.85 10.75
C GLU A 304 43.65 -26.72 11.44
N TRP A 305 43.30 -26.86 12.72
CA TRP A 305 42.62 -25.83 13.49
C TRP A 305 43.49 -24.58 13.64
N LYS A 306 44.79 -24.73 13.89
CA LYS A 306 45.74 -23.59 13.89
C LYS A 306 45.83 -22.90 12.52
N LYS A 307 45.66 -23.63 11.41
CA LYS A 307 45.59 -23.06 10.05
C LYS A 307 44.26 -22.36 9.75
N GLU A 308 43.17 -22.67 10.47
CA GLU A 308 41.92 -21.89 10.39
C GLU A 308 41.96 -20.67 11.32
N LEU A 309 42.47 -20.82 12.55
CA LEU A 309 42.67 -19.71 13.48
C LEU A 309 43.61 -18.64 12.92
N SER A 310 44.69 -19.04 12.22
CA SER A 310 45.56 -18.06 11.56
C SER A 310 44.83 -17.30 10.45
N LYS A 311 43.97 -17.96 9.66
CA LYS A 311 43.16 -17.29 8.61
C LYS A 311 42.10 -16.35 9.20
N ILE A 312 41.55 -16.65 10.37
CA ILE A 312 40.65 -15.74 11.09
C ILE A 312 41.44 -14.52 11.59
N SER A 313 42.66 -14.72 12.10
CA SER A 313 43.52 -13.63 12.57
C SER A 313 44.18 -12.80 11.45
N GLU A 314 44.39 -13.37 10.27
CA GLU A 314 45.01 -12.72 9.11
C GLU A 314 43.96 -12.22 8.07
N GLY A 315 42.68 -12.49 8.31
CA GLY A 315 41.58 -12.15 7.41
C GLY A 315 41.34 -10.64 7.31
N PRO A 316 41.12 -10.08 6.10
CA PRO A 316 40.95 -8.63 5.92
C PRO A 316 39.56 -8.10 6.29
N ASP A 317 38.54 -8.97 6.45
CA ASP A 317 37.17 -8.59 6.80
C ASP A 317 36.90 -8.87 8.29
N SER A 318 37.17 -7.89 9.15
CA SER A 318 36.90 -7.96 10.60
C SER A 318 35.40 -7.89 10.96
N GLY A 319 34.50 -7.82 9.97
CA GLY A 319 33.07 -7.58 10.17
C GLY A 319 32.26 -8.78 10.69
N GLU A 320 32.81 -10.01 10.67
CA GLU A 320 32.09 -11.20 11.18
C GLU A 320 31.82 -11.13 12.70
N GLY A 321 32.62 -10.36 13.45
CA GLY A 321 32.41 -10.11 14.88
C GLY A 321 31.45 -8.96 15.21
N GLU A 322 31.05 -8.14 14.23
CA GLU A 322 30.17 -6.98 14.48
C GLU A 322 28.68 -7.39 14.52
N PRO A 323 27.84 -6.73 15.35
CA PRO A 323 26.41 -6.99 15.37
C PRO A 323 25.77 -6.55 14.05
N SER A 324 24.88 -7.37 13.48
CA SER A 324 24.27 -7.03 12.18
C SER A 324 23.16 -5.98 12.32
N ASN A 325 22.84 -5.32 11.20
CA ASN A 325 21.68 -4.42 11.13
C ASN A 325 20.36 -5.10 11.53
N LEU A 326 20.25 -6.43 11.44
CA LEU A 326 19.06 -7.14 11.91
C LEU A 326 19.04 -7.21 13.45
N GLU A 327 20.11 -7.70 14.07
CA GLU A 327 20.27 -7.83 15.53
C GLU A 327 20.17 -6.47 16.27
N LEU A 328 20.57 -5.38 15.60
CA LEU A 328 20.45 -4.00 16.08
C LEU A 328 19.02 -3.43 15.95
N ILE A 329 18.13 -4.06 15.17
CA ILE A 329 16.75 -3.59 14.89
C ILE A 329 15.68 -4.50 15.53
N GLU A 330 15.95 -5.80 15.69
CA GLU A 330 15.03 -6.78 16.30
C GLU A 330 14.57 -6.35 17.70
N ASP A 331 15.53 -5.92 18.53
CA ASP A 331 15.21 -5.21 19.78
C ASP A 331 14.86 -3.75 19.48
N GLY A 332 13.57 -3.48 19.31
CA GLY A 332 13.04 -2.14 19.58
C GLY A 332 13.22 -1.77 21.07
N PRO A 333 12.73 -0.60 21.53
CA PRO A 333 12.88 -0.18 22.94
C PRO A 333 12.19 -1.09 23.97
N ALA A 334 11.43 -2.11 23.54
CA ALA A 334 10.82 -3.16 24.36
C ALA A 334 11.47 -4.55 24.16
N GLY A 335 12.51 -4.66 23.33
CA GLY A 335 13.16 -5.91 22.95
C GLY A 335 12.37 -6.79 21.96
N THR A 336 12.85 -8.02 21.80
CA THR A 336 12.27 -9.16 21.04
C THR A 336 10.83 -9.55 21.42
N ILE A 337 10.27 -8.94 22.48
CA ILE A 337 8.93 -9.16 23.04
C ILE A 337 7.80 -8.66 22.10
N ARG A 338 8.10 -8.22 20.86
CA ARG A 338 7.07 -7.87 19.84
C ARG A 338 6.14 -9.03 19.46
N LEU A 339 6.53 -10.28 19.71
CA LEU A 339 5.65 -11.45 19.58
C LEU A 339 4.49 -11.45 20.59
N HIS A 340 4.53 -10.58 21.60
CA HIS A 340 3.67 -10.63 22.78
C HIS A 340 2.87 -9.31 22.97
N ASN A 341 2.48 -8.66 21.87
CA ASN A 341 1.65 -7.45 21.88
C ASN A 341 0.20 -7.71 21.41
N ALA A 342 -0.77 -7.05 22.06
CA ALA A 342 -2.20 -7.07 21.71
C ALA A 342 -2.54 -6.23 20.45
N GLU A 343 -1.54 -5.74 19.73
CA GLU A 343 -1.69 -4.99 18.49
C GLU A 343 -1.92 -5.95 17.31
N ALA A 344 -2.88 -5.63 16.44
CA ALA A 344 -3.14 -6.42 15.24
C ALA A 344 -1.96 -6.32 14.25
N VAL A 345 -1.73 -7.37 13.47
CA VAL A 345 -0.62 -7.41 12.49
C VAL A 345 -0.94 -6.52 11.29
N GLU A 346 0.08 -5.85 10.76
CA GLU A 346 -0.06 -5.03 9.55
C GLU A 346 -0.51 -5.87 8.36
N LEU A 347 -1.65 -5.51 7.77
CA LEU A 347 -2.26 -6.26 6.67
C LEU A 347 -1.47 -6.22 5.34
N GLY A 348 -0.34 -5.50 5.29
CA GLY A 348 0.50 -5.32 4.13
C GLY A 348 -0.25 -4.68 2.95
N LYS A 349 0.01 -5.15 1.74
CA LYS A 349 -0.80 -4.77 0.58
C LYS A 349 -2.12 -5.55 0.58
N VAL A 350 -3.23 -4.82 0.65
CA VAL A 350 -4.58 -5.40 0.67
C VAL A 350 -5.07 -5.67 -0.76
N PRO A 351 -5.40 -6.94 -1.11
CA PRO A 351 -5.96 -7.28 -2.43
C PRO A 351 -7.22 -6.46 -2.73
N GLY A 352 -7.34 -5.99 -3.98
CA GLY A 352 -8.45 -5.13 -4.40
C GLY A 352 -8.33 -3.65 -3.99
N VAL A 353 -7.42 -3.30 -3.07
CA VAL A 353 -7.07 -1.90 -2.75
C VAL A 353 -5.81 -1.46 -3.49
N GLU A 354 -4.84 -2.37 -3.66
CA GLU A 354 -3.62 -2.11 -4.42
C GLU A 354 -3.93 -1.61 -5.86
N GLY A 355 -3.29 -0.51 -6.24
CA GLY A 355 -3.42 0.09 -7.59
C GLY A 355 -4.64 0.99 -7.81
N LEU A 356 -5.65 1.01 -6.91
CA LEU A 356 -6.77 1.96 -7.01
C LEU A 356 -6.34 3.40 -6.74
N TYR A 357 -5.39 3.59 -5.82
CA TYR A 357 -4.93 4.89 -5.37
C TYR A 357 -3.61 5.26 -6.03
N LYS A 358 -3.43 6.55 -6.29
CA LYS A 358 -2.17 7.16 -6.75
C LYS A 358 -1.85 8.32 -5.81
N SER A 359 -0.57 8.49 -5.48
CA SER A 359 -0.09 9.68 -4.79
C SER A 359 -0.36 10.91 -5.66
N ALA A 360 -1.05 11.91 -5.09
CA ALA A 360 -1.22 13.20 -5.75
C ALA A 360 0.03 14.10 -5.57
N ALA A 361 0.81 13.85 -4.51
CA ALA A 361 2.10 14.48 -4.31
C ALA A 361 3.13 13.95 -5.33
N ASP A 362 3.67 14.85 -6.16
CA ASP A 362 4.86 14.57 -6.96
C ASP A 362 6.11 14.75 -6.08
N PRO A 363 7.08 13.81 -6.08
CA PRO A 363 8.30 13.95 -5.27
C PRO A 363 9.19 15.12 -5.70
N GLU A 364 9.03 15.61 -6.94
CA GLU A 364 9.70 16.80 -7.47
C GLU A 364 9.30 18.11 -6.75
N ASP A 365 8.12 18.13 -6.13
CA ASP A 365 7.53 19.34 -5.55
C ASP A 365 7.90 19.52 -4.07
N GLU A 366 8.68 18.59 -3.47
CA GLU A 366 9.30 18.71 -2.14
C GLU A 366 8.32 19.08 -1.00
N GLY A 367 7.07 18.63 -1.08
CA GLY A 367 6.01 18.94 -0.09
C GLY A 367 5.42 20.35 -0.21
N GLN A 368 5.73 21.09 -1.28
CA GLN A 368 5.32 22.49 -1.44
C GLN A 368 3.93 22.68 -2.10
N ASP A 369 3.28 21.60 -2.55
CA ASP A 369 1.91 21.61 -3.09
C ASP A 369 1.10 20.38 -2.63
N ASP A 370 1.19 20.02 -1.35
CA ASP A 370 0.41 18.92 -0.75
C ASP A 370 -1.12 19.13 -0.88
N ASP A 371 -1.57 20.39 -0.91
CA ASP A 371 -2.95 20.79 -1.21
C ASP A 371 -3.37 20.58 -2.68
N GLY A 372 -2.42 20.32 -3.58
CA GLY A 372 -2.65 20.15 -5.02
C GLY A 372 -3.13 21.41 -5.77
N ARG A 373 -2.84 22.61 -5.27
CA ARG A 373 -3.30 23.89 -5.84
C ARG A 373 -2.66 24.18 -7.21
N TYR A 374 -1.46 23.66 -7.46
CA TYR A 374 -0.69 23.90 -8.68
C TYR A 374 -0.65 22.72 -9.65
N GLN A 375 -1.04 21.51 -9.25
CA GLN A 375 -1.08 20.31 -10.10
C GLN A 375 -1.76 20.53 -11.47
N GLU A 376 -2.93 21.22 -11.52
CA GLU A 376 -3.58 21.48 -12.82
C GLU A 376 -2.77 22.45 -13.70
N ILE A 377 -2.14 23.47 -13.12
CA ILE A 377 -1.33 24.42 -13.90
C ILE A 377 0.01 23.80 -14.32
N LYS A 378 0.61 22.93 -13.51
CA LYS A 378 1.76 22.06 -13.84
C LYS A 378 1.43 21.24 -15.10
N ARG A 379 0.31 20.49 -15.08
CA ARG A 379 -0.21 19.73 -16.24
C ARG A 379 -0.50 20.59 -17.48
N LEU A 380 -1.05 21.80 -17.30
CA LEU A 380 -1.46 22.67 -18.42
C LEU A 380 -0.31 23.47 -19.05
N THR A 381 0.82 23.65 -18.35
CA THR A 381 1.93 24.51 -18.79
C THR A 381 3.26 23.78 -18.99
N GLY A 382 3.46 22.62 -18.36
CA GLY A 382 4.73 21.90 -18.39
C GLY A 382 5.88 22.60 -17.64
N MET A 383 5.56 23.56 -16.77
CA MET A 383 6.54 24.27 -15.91
C MET A 383 6.65 23.57 -14.55
N SER A 384 7.84 23.59 -13.92
CA SER A 384 8.00 23.06 -12.57
C SER A 384 7.29 23.93 -11.53
N LEU A 385 7.01 23.39 -10.34
CA LEU A 385 6.42 24.19 -9.25
C LEU A 385 7.30 25.39 -8.87
N ARG A 386 8.63 25.21 -8.87
CA ARG A 386 9.62 26.29 -8.64
C ARG A 386 9.50 27.40 -9.69
N ASP A 387 9.37 27.06 -10.98
CA ASP A 387 9.14 28.03 -12.05
C ASP A 387 7.80 28.77 -11.84
N ILE A 388 6.73 28.04 -11.53
CA ILE A 388 5.38 28.57 -11.30
C ILE A 388 5.37 29.57 -10.13
N GLN A 389 6.07 29.26 -9.03
CA GLN A 389 6.23 30.14 -7.88
C GLN A 389 7.05 31.40 -8.21
N SER A 390 8.07 31.29 -9.07
CA SER A 390 8.96 32.40 -9.46
C SER A 390 8.27 33.53 -10.25
N ILE A 391 7.14 33.23 -10.90
CA ILE A 391 6.39 34.19 -11.73
C ILE A 391 5.84 35.32 -10.86
N TYR A 392 6.02 36.57 -11.31
CA TYR A 392 5.50 37.73 -10.60
C TYR A 392 3.97 37.80 -10.69
N ARG A 393 3.29 37.42 -9.61
CA ARG A 393 1.84 37.46 -9.44
C ARG A 393 1.39 38.73 -8.72
N LYS A 394 0.33 39.40 -9.20
CA LYS A 394 -0.30 40.50 -8.44
C LYS A 394 -1.80 40.64 -8.70
N VAL A 395 -2.57 40.77 -7.62
CA VAL A 395 -3.98 41.22 -7.70
C VAL A 395 -3.99 42.71 -7.99
N LEU A 396 -4.67 43.11 -9.07
CA LEU A 396 -4.86 44.52 -9.41
C LEU A 396 -6.21 45.01 -8.90
N VAL A 397 -7.31 44.34 -9.27
CA VAL A 397 -8.67 44.77 -8.94
C VAL A 397 -9.35 43.72 -8.07
N GLN A 398 -9.85 44.13 -6.91
CA GLN A 398 -10.80 43.36 -6.11
C GLN A 398 -12.15 44.10 -6.13
N ARG A 399 -13.25 43.37 -6.32
CA ARG A 399 -14.61 43.92 -6.41
C ARG A 399 -15.57 43.05 -5.61
N TRP A 400 -16.21 43.61 -4.61
CA TRP A 400 -17.39 43.01 -4.00
C TRP A 400 -18.57 43.20 -4.95
N VAL A 401 -19.14 42.10 -5.43
CA VAL A 401 -20.31 42.09 -6.32
C VAL A 401 -21.43 41.30 -5.67
N THR A 402 -22.67 41.65 -5.98
CA THR A 402 -23.87 41.01 -5.41
C THR A 402 -24.82 40.62 -6.52
N ASN A 403 -25.42 39.44 -6.39
CA ASN A 403 -26.54 39.00 -7.23
C ASN A 403 -27.80 38.92 -6.35
N GLN A 404 -28.90 39.48 -6.80
CA GLN A 404 -30.19 39.35 -6.11
C GLN A 404 -30.88 38.08 -6.60
N THR A 405 -31.24 37.20 -5.66
CA THR A 405 -31.90 35.92 -5.96
C THR A 405 -33.18 35.79 -5.13
N ARG A 406 -34.00 34.76 -5.40
CA ARG A 406 -35.15 34.40 -4.57
C ARG A 406 -34.77 34.06 -3.12
N LEU A 407 -33.52 33.65 -2.88
CA LEU A 407 -32.96 33.39 -1.54
C LEU A 407 -32.20 34.60 -0.96
N GLY A 408 -32.35 35.79 -1.56
CA GLY A 408 -31.70 37.03 -1.14
C GLY A 408 -30.40 37.36 -1.88
N LYS A 409 -29.60 38.23 -1.27
CA LYS A 409 -28.41 38.86 -1.88
C LYS A 409 -27.18 37.95 -1.75
N VAL A 410 -26.92 37.13 -2.76
CA VAL A 410 -25.70 36.32 -2.86
C VAL A 410 -24.51 37.25 -3.14
N ARG A 411 -23.58 37.36 -2.18
CA ARG A 411 -22.33 38.12 -2.36
C ARG A 411 -21.27 37.27 -3.05
N SER A 412 -20.34 37.91 -3.73
CA SER A 412 -19.15 37.27 -4.30
C SER A 412 -18.01 38.28 -4.42
N THR A 413 -16.78 37.80 -4.34
CA THR A 413 -15.59 38.60 -4.65
C THR A 413 -15.17 38.30 -6.09
N SER A 414 -15.13 39.32 -6.95
CA SER A 414 -14.56 39.23 -8.29
C SER A 414 -13.18 39.89 -8.32
N ILE A 415 -12.19 39.14 -8.81
CA ILE A 415 -10.79 39.53 -8.76
C ILE A 415 -10.18 39.53 -10.16
N VAL A 416 -9.34 40.52 -10.44
CA VAL A 416 -8.52 40.65 -11.64
C VAL A 416 -7.06 40.63 -11.20
N ALA A 417 -6.34 39.60 -11.62
CA ALA A 417 -4.93 39.40 -11.31
C ALA A 417 -4.09 39.34 -12.59
N ILE A 418 -2.80 39.64 -12.44
CA ILE A 418 -1.78 39.50 -13.48
C ILE A 418 -0.70 38.52 -13.05
N ALA A 419 -0.08 37.90 -14.04
CA ALA A 419 1.12 37.07 -13.91
C ALA A 419 2.10 37.47 -15.01
N GLY A 420 3.39 37.56 -14.71
CA GLY A 420 4.41 37.88 -15.70
C GLY A 420 5.81 37.47 -15.27
N ASN A 421 6.67 37.20 -16.25
CA ASN A 421 8.01 36.64 -16.04
C ASN A 421 9.12 37.70 -15.93
N GLY A 422 8.78 39.00 -15.92
CA GLY A 422 9.75 40.10 -16.00
C GLY A 422 10.53 40.18 -17.33
N ASN A 423 10.23 39.31 -18.30
CA ASN A 423 10.96 39.18 -19.55
C ASN A 423 9.99 38.90 -20.72
N GLY A 424 9.16 39.89 -21.03
CA GLY A 424 8.34 39.92 -22.24
C GLY A 424 7.12 39.00 -22.25
N ARG A 425 6.73 38.34 -21.15
CA ARG A 425 5.43 37.63 -21.05
C ARG A 425 4.54 38.25 -19.98
N LEU A 426 3.26 38.40 -20.31
CA LEU A 426 2.21 38.88 -19.40
C LEU A 426 0.91 38.14 -19.64
N GLY A 427 0.27 37.69 -18.56
CA GLY A 427 -1.05 37.07 -18.56
C GLY A 427 -2.03 37.82 -17.69
N LEU A 428 -3.31 37.73 -18.06
CA LEU A 428 -4.42 38.36 -17.36
C LEU A 428 -5.43 37.27 -16.97
N GLY A 429 -5.74 37.21 -15.68
CA GLY A 429 -6.73 36.29 -15.12
C GLY A 429 -7.85 37.05 -14.42
N ILE A 430 -9.07 36.56 -14.57
CA ILE A 430 -10.27 37.12 -13.93
C ILE A 430 -11.08 35.95 -13.39
N ALA A 431 -11.36 35.98 -12.09
CA ALA A 431 -12.18 34.99 -11.43
C ALA A 431 -13.24 35.65 -10.52
N LYS A 432 -14.15 34.81 -10.01
CA LYS A 432 -15.21 35.20 -9.08
C LYS A 432 -15.56 33.97 -8.23
N SER A 433 -15.47 34.11 -6.90
CA SER A 433 -15.97 33.11 -5.94
C SER A 433 -16.77 33.80 -4.84
N THR A 434 -17.45 33.04 -3.99
CA THR A 434 -17.99 33.54 -2.71
C THR A 434 -16.86 34.11 -1.85
N GLU A 435 -15.78 33.33 -1.71
CA GLU A 435 -14.60 33.66 -0.91
C GLU A 435 -13.58 34.49 -1.68
N ALA A 436 -12.86 35.36 -0.96
CA ALA A 436 -11.84 36.22 -1.56
C ALA A 436 -10.52 35.50 -1.86
N GLY A 437 -10.13 34.52 -1.03
CA GLY A 437 -8.90 33.72 -1.21
C GLY A 437 -8.94 32.89 -2.49
N LEU A 438 -9.91 31.98 -2.58
CA LEU A 438 -10.16 31.15 -3.78
C LEU A 438 -10.32 31.99 -5.05
N ALA A 439 -10.98 33.16 -4.97
CA ALA A 439 -11.11 34.08 -6.10
C ALA A 439 -9.78 34.74 -6.52
N ALA A 440 -8.82 34.88 -5.60
CA ALA A 440 -7.49 35.44 -5.89
C ALA A 440 -6.58 34.38 -6.51
N GLU A 441 -6.57 33.17 -5.94
CA GLU A 441 -5.76 32.04 -6.42
C GLU A 441 -6.19 31.61 -7.82
N THR A 442 -7.50 31.36 -8.03
CA THR A 442 -8.02 31.04 -9.37
C THR A 442 -7.77 32.16 -10.39
N ALA A 443 -7.83 33.44 -10.00
CA ALA A 443 -7.45 34.54 -10.87
C ALA A 443 -5.95 34.55 -11.20
N GLN A 444 -5.07 34.16 -10.27
CA GLN A 444 -3.62 34.08 -10.50
C GLN A 444 -3.23 32.88 -11.37
N LEU A 445 -3.78 31.69 -11.09
CA LEU A 445 -3.57 30.48 -11.91
C LEU A 445 -4.08 30.69 -13.35
N LEU A 446 -5.25 31.32 -13.52
CA LEU A 446 -5.74 31.73 -14.84
C LEU A 446 -4.83 32.78 -15.50
N ALA A 447 -4.20 33.69 -14.74
CA ALA A 447 -3.24 34.63 -15.30
C ALA A 447 -1.98 33.92 -15.79
N ILE A 448 -1.44 32.94 -15.05
CA ILE A 448 -0.30 32.10 -15.46
C ILE A 448 -0.64 31.33 -16.73
N ARG A 449 -1.80 30.67 -16.78
CA ARG A 449 -2.33 29.97 -17.97
C ARG A 449 -2.46 30.88 -19.20
N ASN A 450 -2.82 32.14 -18.99
CA ASN A 450 -3.08 33.12 -20.04
C ASN A 450 -1.85 33.99 -20.40
N MET A 451 -0.63 33.62 -20.00
CA MET A 451 0.57 34.37 -20.35
C MET A 451 0.81 34.40 -21.87
N LYS A 452 0.90 35.61 -22.43
CA LYS A 452 1.20 35.87 -23.84
C LYS A 452 2.48 36.71 -23.99
N PRO A 453 3.24 36.53 -25.09
CA PRO A 453 4.39 37.37 -25.38
C PRO A 453 3.95 38.80 -25.73
N ILE A 454 4.69 39.79 -25.22
CA ILE A 454 4.56 41.20 -25.52
C ILE A 454 5.80 41.61 -26.33
N ARG A 455 5.57 42.19 -27.52
CA ARG A 455 6.61 42.86 -28.32
C ARG A 455 7.20 44.02 -27.48
N ARG A 456 8.51 44.05 -27.25
CA ARG A 456 9.21 45.16 -26.56
C ARG A 456 10.34 45.71 -27.43
N TYR A 457 10.38 47.02 -27.63
CA TYR A 457 11.51 47.71 -28.25
C TYR A 457 12.65 47.85 -27.23
N GLU A 458 13.87 47.53 -27.66
CA GLU A 458 15.08 47.45 -26.81
C GLU A 458 14.84 46.66 -25.50
N ASN A 459 13.96 45.64 -25.50
CA ASN A 459 13.48 44.93 -24.30
C ASN A 459 12.89 45.80 -23.16
N ARG A 460 12.82 47.12 -23.29
CA ARG A 460 12.54 48.08 -22.20
C ARG A 460 11.28 48.92 -22.37
N THR A 461 10.79 49.09 -23.60
CA THR A 461 9.62 49.94 -23.92
C THR A 461 8.74 49.32 -25.00
N ILE A 462 7.64 49.96 -25.37
CA ILE A 462 6.73 49.49 -26.43
C ILE A 462 7.14 49.98 -27.83
N TYR A 463 6.64 49.34 -28.88
CA TYR A 463 6.77 49.83 -30.25
C TYR A 463 5.78 50.98 -30.52
N GLY A 464 6.31 52.20 -30.63
CA GLY A 464 5.55 53.40 -30.99
C GLY A 464 4.54 53.84 -29.91
N ASN A 465 3.35 54.25 -30.34
CA ASN A 465 2.26 54.65 -29.45
C ASN A 465 1.07 53.70 -29.65
N ALA A 466 0.66 53.01 -28.59
CA ALA A 466 -0.44 52.05 -28.63
C ALA A 466 -1.70 52.66 -27.98
N LYS A 467 -2.88 52.38 -28.55
CA LYS A 467 -4.16 52.92 -28.07
C LYS A 467 -5.27 51.89 -28.17
N ALA A 468 -5.94 51.64 -27.05
CA ALA A 468 -7.07 50.72 -26.98
C ALA A 468 -8.24 51.32 -26.20
N LYS A 469 -9.43 50.76 -26.45
CA LYS A 469 -10.70 51.19 -25.86
C LYS A 469 -11.53 49.96 -25.52
N VAL A 470 -11.91 49.79 -24.25
CA VAL A 470 -12.99 48.86 -23.88
C VAL A 470 -14.11 49.63 -23.18
N SER A 471 -15.31 49.56 -23.77
CA SER A 471 -16.47 50.39 -23.39
C SER A 471 -16.09 51.89 -23.37
N GLY A 472 -16.40 52.61 -22.28
CA GLY A 472 -16.06 54.02 -22.07
C GLY A 472 -14.64 54.31 -21.59
N THR A 473 -13.82 53.27 -21.36
CA THR A 473 -12.40 53.43 -20.96
C THR A 473 -11.51 53.43 -22.18
N VAL A 474 -10.60 54.40 -22.25
CA VAL A 474 -9.56 54.52 -23.28
C VAL A 474 -8.23 54.58 -22.56
N VAL A 475 -7.26 53.80 -23.03
CA VAL A 475 -5.86 53.82 -22.57
C VAL A 475 -4.97 54.15 -23.77
N GLU A 476 -4.07 55.09 -23.56
CA GLU A 476 -3.04 55.52 -24.52
C GLU A 476 -1.68 55.28 -23.87
N LEU A 477 -0.86 54.45 -24.49
CA LEU A 477 0.50 54.10 -24.08
C LEU A 477 1.48 54.71 -25.07
N PHE A 478 2.57 55.28 -24.57
CA PHE A 478 3.57 55.97 -25.40
C PHE A 478 4.97 55.42 -25.08
N ALA A 479 5.71 55.00 -26.12
CA ALA A 479 7.13 54.66 -26.01
C ALA A 479 7.96 55.84 -25.49
N ARG A 480 9.03 55.56 -24.76
CA ARG A 480 9.87 56.58 -24.13
C ARG A 480 11.37 56.26 -24.25
N PRO A 481 12.25 57.28 -24.23
CA PRO A 481 13.70 57.08 -24.21
C PRO A 481 14.14 56.33 -22.94
N PRO A 482 15.34 55.73 -22.92
CA PRO A 482 15.87 55.04 -21.75
C PRO A 482 16.03 55.98 -20.56
N GLY A 483 15.83 55.47 -19.34
CA GLY A 483 15.94 56.25 -18.11
C GLY A 483 14.75 57.18 -17.85
N PHE A 484 13.66 57.06 -18.61
CA PHE A 484 12.44 57.81 -18.36
C PHE A 484 11.61 57.19 -17.21
N GLY A 485 11.63 55.86 -17.08
CA GLY A 485 10.93 55.10 -16.06
C GLY A 485 9.44 54.88 -16.32
N LEU A 486 8.77 54.18 -15.40
CA LEU A 486 7.36 53.83 -15.50
C LEU A 486 6.41 54.96 -15.03
N ARG A 487 6.29 56.04 -15.81
CA ARG A 487 5.39 57.17 -15.50
C ARG A 487 3.96 56.88 -15.94
N CYS A 488 3.31 55.96 -15.24
CA CYS A 488 2.00 55.43 -15.58
C CYS A 488 1.12 55.18 -14.32
N PRO A 489 -0.21 55.11 -14.45
CA PRO A 489 -1.11 54.81 -13.34
C PRO A 489 -0.79 53.46 -12.70
N HIS A 490 -0.94 53.32 -11.38
CA HIS A 490 -0.52 52.15 -10.59
C HIS A 490 -0.88 50.79 -11.21
N ARG A 491 -2.09 50.64 -11.75
CA ARG A 491 -2.53 49.38 -12.40
C ARG A 491 -1.69 49.01 -13.63
N ILE A 492 -1.29 50.02 -14.40
CA ILE A 492 -0.45 49.88 -15.60
C ILE A 492 1.02 49.74 -15.20
N PHE A 493 1.46 50.41 -14.12
CA PHE A 493 2.80 50.26 -13.54
C PHE A 493 3.10 48.79 -13.18
N GLU A 494 2.20 48.13 -12.45
CA GLU A 494 2.37 46.72 -12.08
C GLU A 494 2.37 45.79 -13.31
N MET A 495 1.54 46.08 -14.32
CA MET A 495 1.54 45.32 -15.60
C MET A 495 2.86 45.49 -16.36
N CYS A 496 3.38 46.70 -16.43
CA CYS A 496 4.65 46.98 -17.09
C CYS A 496 5.79 46.27 -16.35
N ARG A 497 5.86 46.41 -15.02
CA ARG A 497 6.84 45.70 -14.17
C ARG A 497 6.78 44.18 -14.36
N ALA A 498 5.59 43.58 -14.32
CA ALA A 498 5.39 42.15 -14.53
C ALA A 498 5.83 41.68 -15.93
N SER A 499 5.67 42.53 -16.96
CA SER A 499 6.07 42.24 -18.35
C SER A 499 7.55 42.53 -18.67
N GLY A 500 8.30 43.16 -17.76
CA GLY A 500 9.66 43.64 -18.04
C GLY A 500 9.70 44.88 -18.94
N ILE A 501 8.73 45.79 -18.80
CA ILE A 501 8.80 47.13 -19.38
C ILE A 501 9.35 48.07 -18.29
N HIS A 502 10.30 48.93 -18.67
CA HIS A 502 11.01 49.85 -17.77
C HIS A 502 10.69 51.33 -18.09
N ASP A 503 10.53 51.69 -19.36
CA ASP A 503 10.22 53.06 -19.79
C ASP A 503 8.84 53.12 -20.46
N ILE A 504 7.89 53.85 -19.88
CA ILE A 504 6.60 54.12 -20.52
C ILE A 504 5.94 55.38 -19.96
N ALA A 505 5.15 56.06 -20.79
CA ALA A 505 4.12 56.99 -20.33
C ALA A 505 2.74 56.44 -20.66
N ALA A 506 1.77 56.60 -19.77
CA ALA A 506 0.39 56.16 -20.01
C ALA A 506 -0.65 57.20 -19.61
N ARG A 507 -1.63 57.44 -20.49
CA ARG A 507 -2.75 58.38 -20.28
C ARG A 507 -4.09 57.64 -20.36
N MET A 508 -5.05 58.07 -19.54
CA MET A 508 -6.44 57.61 -19.61
C MET A 508 -7.35 58.84 -19.80
N PRO A 509 -7.60 59.27 -21.05
CA PRO A 509 -8.31 60.53 -21.32
C PRO A 509 -9.84 60.47 -21.13
N ARG A 510 -10.42 59.27 -20.90
CA ARG A 510 -11.87 59.07 -20.69
C ARG A 510 -12.15 58.39 -19.35
N SER A 511 -12.92 57.30 -19.30
CA SER A 511 -13.26 56.63 -18.03
C SER A 511 -12.05 55.90 -17.42
N LYS A 512 -11.89 56.01 -16.10
CA LYS A 512 -10.82 55.38 -15.30
C LYS A 512 -11.29 54.11 -14.54
N ASN A 513 -12.27 53.39 -15.09
CA ASN A 513 -12.85 52.19 -14.46
C ASN A 513 -11.77 51.11 -14.22
N PRO A 514 -11.52 50.68 -12.96
CA PRO A 514 -10.41 49.80 -12.61
C PRO A 514 -10.25 48.53 -13.46
N MET A 515 -11.36 47.85 -13.79
CA MET A 515 -11.36 46.61 -14.56
C MET A 515 -11.10 46.88 -16.04
N ASN A 516 -11.75 47.91 -16.59
CA ASN A 516 -11.65 48.24 -18.00
C ASN A 516 -10.33 48.94 -18.34
N SER A 517 -9.71 49.64 -17.38
CA SER A 517 -8.35 50.19 -17.52
C SER A 517 -7.30 49.10 -17.64
N VAL A 518 -7.41 48.01 -16.87
CA VAL A 518 -6.51 46.86 -16.98
C VAL A 518 -6.71 46.13 -18.31
N LYS A 519 -7.96 45.88 -18.71
CA LYS A 519 -8.26 45.27 -20.03
C LYS A 519 -7.73 46.12 -21.19
N ALA A 520 -8.07 47.41 -21.23
CA ALA A 520 -7.57 48.31 -22.28
C ALA A 520 -6.03 48.42 -22.30
N ALA A 521 -5.36 48.40 -21.15
CA ALA A 521 -3.89 48.38 -21.11
C ALA A 521 -3.32 47.05 -21.66
N TYR A 522 -3.94 45.91 -21.32
CA TYR A 522 -3.53 44.60 -21.84
C TYR A 522 -3.75 44.52 -23.35
N ASP A 523 -4.92 44.95 -23.83
CA ASP A 523 -5.27 44.98 -25.24
C ASP A 523 -4.33 45.93 -26.03
N ALA A 524 -3.91 47.06 -25.46
CA ALA A 524 -2.92 47.95 -26.07
C ALA A 524 -1.50 47.36 -26.12
N LEU A 525 -1.10 46.58 -25.10
CA LEU A 525 0.20 45.91 -25.07
C LEU A 525 0.27 44.71 -26.03
N MET A 526 -0.86 44.03 -26.27
CA MET A 526 -0.95 42.90 -27.20
C MET A 526 -1.09 43.35 -28.66
N ASN A 527 -1.89 44.40 -28.94
CA ASN A 527 -2.10 44.93 -30.29
C ASN A 527 -1.08 46.05 -30.64
N GLN A 528 0.20 45.80 -30.37
CA GLN A 528 1.29 46.67 -30.84
C GLN A 528 1.57 46.43 -32.33
N VAL A 529 1.74 47.51 -33.08
CA VAL A 529 2.03 47.45 -34.51
C VAL A 529 3.50 47.05 -34.73
N ASP A 530 3.73 46.03 -35.54
CA ASP A 530 5.10 45.55 -35.81
C ASP A 530 5.78 46.43 -36.88
N PRO A 531 7.00 46.94 -36.64
CA PRO A 531 7.76 47.66 -37.66
C PRO A 531 8.09 46.81 -38.90
N GLU A 532 8.21 45.48 -38.75
CA GLU A 532 8.50 44.55 -39.85
C GLU A 532 7.26 44.30 -40.72
N GLU A 533 6.08 44.09 -40.09
CA GLU A 533 4.79 44.01 -40.81
C GLU A 533 4.51 45.30 -41.61
N ILE A 534 4.81 46.48 -41.03
CA ILE A 534 4.72 47.77 -41.74
C ILE A 534 5.71 47.82 -42.91
N ALA A 535 6.95 47.36 -42.72
CA ALA A 535 7.99 47.42 -43.77
C ALA A 535 7.60 46.57 -44.98
N ILE A 536 7.11 45.35 -44.73
CA ILE A 536 6.61 44.42 -45.75
C ILE A 536 5.38 45.03 -46.45
N GLY A 537 4.36 45.44 -45.69
CA GLY A 537 3.11 45.99 -46.22
C GLY A 537 3.26 47.31 -46.99
N ARG A 538 4.40 48.01 -46.86
CA ARG A 538 4.74 49.22 -47.62
C ARG A 538 5.81 49.02 -48.69
N GLY A 539 6.40 47.83 -48.79
CA GLY A 539 7.56 47.56 -49.67
C GLY A 539 8.78 48.44 -49.38
N LYS A 540 8.96 48.92 -48.14
CA LYS A 540 9.99 49.91 -47.77
C LYS A 540 10.65 49.53 -46.44
N LYS A 541 11.99 49.47 -46.44
CA LYS A 541 12.80 49.12 -45.26
C LYS A 541 12.55 50.13 -44.12
N MET A 542 11.95 49.67 -43.03
CA MET A 542 11.89 50.43 -41.77
C MET A 542 13.24 50.29 -41.06
N VAL A 543 13.97 51.39 -40.89
CA VAL A 543 15.30 51.37 -40.26
C VAL A 543 15.21 52.05 -38.89
N ASP A 544 15.67 51.35 -37.86
CA ASP A 544 15.90 51.97 -36.56
C ASP A 544 17.20 52.79 -36.59
N VAL A 545 17.05 54.11 -36.60
CA VAL A 545 18.15 55.08 -36.59
C VAL A 545 19.03 54.94 -35.34
N ARG A 546 18.44 54.62 -34.17
CA ARG A 546 19.15 54.51 -32.90
C ARG A 546 20.08 53.29 -32.91
N LYS A 547 19.58 52.14 -33.36
CA LYS A 547 20.38 50.92 -33.59
C LYS A 547 21.53 51.15 -34.56
N VAL A 548 21.30 51.85 -35.67
CA VAL A 548 22.35 52.15 -36.65
C VAL A 548 23.42 53.07 -36.07
N TYR A 549 23.02 54.11 -35.34
CA TYR A 549 23.94 55.08 -34.73
C TYR A 549 24.90 54.44 -33.71
N TYR A 550 24.41 53.52 -32.88
CA TYR A 550 25.23 52.82 -31.87
C TYR A 550 25.84 51.49 -32.37
N GLY A 551 25.65 51.12 -33.64
CA GLY A 551 26.14 49.86 -34.21
C GLY A 551 25.47 48.58 -33.66
N GLY A 552 24.42 48.70 -32.84
CA GLY A 552 23.79 47.58 -32.14
C GLY A 552 22.55 47.99 -31.35
N ASN A 553 21.84 47.01 -30.78
CA ASN A 553 20.76 47.27 -29.81
C ASN A 553 21.39 47.69 -28.48
N VAL A 554 20.99 48.83 -27.92
CA VAL A 554 21.36 49.24 -26.56
C VAL A 554 20.16 48.97 -25.64
N TYR A 555 20.29 47.96 -24.79
CA TYR A 555 19.25 47.49 -23.86
C TYR A 555 19.19 48.36 -22.59
#